data_AF-A0A917A1N5-F1
#
_entry.id   AF-A0A917A1N5-F1
#
_cell.length_a   1.000
_cell.length_b   1.000
_cell.length_c   1.000
_cell.angle_alpha   90.00
_cell.angle_beta   90.00
_cell.angle_gamma   90.00
#
_symmetry.space_group_name_H-M   'P 1'
#
loop_
_entity.id
_entity.type
_entity.pdbx_description
1 polymer ?
#
loop_
_entity_poly.entity_id
_entity_poly.type
_entity_poly.pdbx_seq_one_letter_code
_entity_poly.pdbx_strand_id
1 'polypeptide(L)'
;MLHKIHLENILFLDIETVPEEQKFNQLSANKQKLFADKTSYQRKDEFTPEEFYERAGIWAEFGKIVCISVGFFNPKGSERNFRLKSFYGEENEILIEFKHLLEDYFFKPQHLLCAHNGKEFDFPYIARRMLIHGIALPEKLNLFGKKPWEVPHLDTLELWKFGDYKHYTSLKLLTEILQIPSPKDDIDGSQVAAVFYEENNIDRIIVYCEKDVIAIAQVFLRLRQEELLEDHEITTT
;
A
#
# COMPACT_ATOMS: atom_id res chain seq x y z
N MET A 1 22.82 -4.31 -8.25
CA MET A 1 22.26 -4.81 -6.97
C MET A 1 20.83 -5.26 -7.18
N LEU A 2 19.99 -4.43 -7.80
CA LEU A 2 18.58 -4.75 -8.14
C LEU A 2 18.43 -6.05 -8.97
N HIS A 3 19.27 -6.26 -10.00
CA HIS A 3 19.28 -7.48 -10.81
C HIS A 3 19.66 -8.77 -10.05
N LYS A 4 20.22 -8.67 -8.83
CA LYS A 4 20.55 -9.86 -8.02
C LYS A 4 19.34 -10.37 -7.24
N ILE A 5 18.26 -9.60 -7.19
CA ILE A 5 17.02 -9.99 -6.51
C ILE A 5 16.20 -10.82 -7.50
N HIS A 6 15.83 -12.04 -7.13
CA HIS A 6 14.93 -12.83 -7.96
C HIS A 6 13.50 -12.30 -7.81
N LEU A 7 12.80 -12.10 -8.94
CA LEU A 7 11.45 -11.51 -8.96
C LEU A 7 10.43 -12.33 -8.16
N GLU A 8 10.57 -13.65 -8.17
CA GLU A 8 9.74 -14.60 -7.39
C GLU A 8 9.85 -14.43 -5.86
N ASN A 9 10.90 -13.75 -5.39
CA ASN A 9 11.07 -13.49 -3.96
C ASN A 9 10.42 -12.17 -3.52
N ILE A 10 9.77 -11.43 -4.42
CA ILE A 10 9.20 -10.12 -4.11
C ILE A 10 7.67 -10.21 -4.07
N LEU A 11 7.09 -9.78 -2.95
CA LEU A 11 5.67 -9.49 -2.83
C LEU A 11 5.47 -7.99 -3.03
N PHE A 12 4.92 -7.61 -4.17
CA PHE A 12 4.47 -6.25 -4.44
C PHE A 12 3.13 -6.04 -3.73
N LEU A 13 2.92 -4.87 -3.14
CA LEU A 13 1.66 -4.57 -2.47
C LEU A 13 1.36 -3.07 -2.46
N ASP A 14 0.08 -2.80 -2.26
CA ASP A 14 -0.50 -1.48 -2.01
C ASP A 14 -1.72 -1.65 -1.08
N ILE A 15 -2.07 -0.61 -0.33
CA ILE A 15 -3.23 -0.61 0.57
C ILE A 15 -4.14 0.58 0.32
N GLU A 16 -5.44 0.34 0.45
CA GLU A 16 -6.45 1.39 0.44
C GLU A 16 -7.05 1.61 1.80
N THR A 17 -7.11 2.88 2.19
CA THR A 17 -7.53 3.29 3.53
C THR A 17 -8.59 4.37 3.48
N VAL A 18 -9.50 4.34 4.43
CA VAL A 18 -10.59 5.31 4.60
C VAL A 18 -10.64 5.78 6.04
N PRO A 19 -11.24 6.95 6.35
CA PRO A 19 -11.58 7.31 7.73
C PRO A 19 -12.29 6.17 8.45
N GLU A 20 -11.99 5.94 9.73
CA GLU A 20 -12.54 4.77 10.45
C GLU A 20 -14.08 4.82 10.59
N GLU A 21 -14.61 6.04 10.73
CA GLU A 21 -16.03 6.38 10.64
C GLU A 21 -16.26 7.28 9.42
N GLN A 22 -17.46 7.25 8.84
CA GLN A 22 -17.76 8.09 7.67
C GLN A 22 -17.71 9.59 8.00
N LYS A 23 -18.15 9.97 9.20
CA LYS A 23 -18.31 11.37 9.62
C LYS A 23 -17.59 11.63 10.93
N PHE A 24 -17.04 12.83 11.06
CA PHE A 24 -16.33 13.25 12.26
C PHE A 24 -17.18 13.13 13.53
N ASN A 25 -18.48 13.43 13.44
CA ASN A 25 -19.40 13.37 14.56
C ASN A 25 -19.74 11.94 15.03
N GLN A 26 -19.38 10.91 14.27
CA GLN A 26 -19.51 9.50 14.67
C GLN A 26 -18.34 9.05 15.54
N LEU A 27 -17.21 9.76 15.51
CA LEU A 27 -16.11 9.51 16.45
C LEU A 27 -16.55 9.83 17.89
N SER A 28 -15.99 9.08 18.84
CA SER A 28 -16.09 9.45 20.25
C SER A 28 -15.51 10.84 20.51
N ALA A 29 -16.04 11.56 21.50
CA ALA A 29 -15.55 12.90 21.88
C ALA A 29 -14.04 12.93 22.15
N ASN A 30 -13.50 11.86 22.74
CA ASN A 30 -12.06 11.75 22.96
C ASN A 30 -11.29 11.61 21.65
N LYS A 31 -11.76 10.81 20.70
CA LYS A 31 -11.12 10.68 19.38
C LYS A 31 -11.20 11.96 18.56
N GLN A 32 -12.32 12.69 18.61
CA GLN A 32 -12.45 14.00 17.97
C GLN A 32 -11.36 14.96 18.46
N LYS A 33 -11.13 15.02 19.78
CA LYS A 33 -10.07 15.83 20.38
C LYS A 33 -8.68 15.38 19.92
N LEU A 34 -8.40 14.08 19.99
CA LEU A 34 -7.09 13.52 19.58
C LEU A 34 -6.81 13.77 18.08
N PHE A 35 -7.84 13.70 17.23
CA PHE A 35 -7.72 14.02 15.81
C PHE A 35 -7.39 15.50 15.61
N ALA A 36 -8.09 16.39 16.30
CA ALA A 36 -7.83 17.83 16.24
C ALA A 36 -6.40 18.18 16.68
N ASP A 37 -5.93 17.57 17.76
CA ASP A 37 -4.57 17.77 18.28
C ASP A 37 -3.52 17.25 17.29
N LYS A 38 -3.70 16.01 16.79
CA LYS A 38 -2.76 15.35 15.87
C LYS A 38 -2.65 16.09 14.54
N THR A 39 -3.75 16.57 13.98
CA THR A 39 -3.79 17.16 12.62
C THR A 39 -3.48 18.65 12.58
N SER A 40 -3.36 19.31 13.74
CA SER A 40 -3.10 20.76 13.88
C SER A 40 -1.96 21.27 12.98
N TYR A 41 -0.87 20.51 12.84
CA TYR A 41 0.28 20.89 12.02
C TYR A 41 0.00 20.93 10.51
N GLN A 42 -0.92 20.10 9.99
CA GLN A 42 -1.29 20.09 8.57
C GLN A 42 -2.49 20.98 8.27
N ARG A 43 -3.49 20.91 9.14
CA ARG A 43 -4.75 21.65 9.00
C ARG A 43 -4.52 23.16 9.11
N LYS A 44 -3.53 23.56 9.92
CA LYS A 44 -3.32 24.94 10.35
C LYS A 44 -4.62 25.53 10.93
N ASP A 45 -4.75 26.85 10.93
CA ASP A 45 -5.98 27.56 11.28
C ASP A 45 -6.93 27.75 10.08
N GLU A 46 -6.74 27.00 8.99
CA GLU A 46 -7.46 27.17 7.72
C GLU A 46 -8.76 26.37 7.65
N PHE A 47 -8.78 25.14 8.18
CA PHE A 47 -9.95 24.26 8.20
C PHE A 47 -10.30 23.88 9.63
N THR A 48 -11.53 23.53 9.96
CA THR A 48 -11.89 22.90 11.24
C THR A 48 -11.50 21.41 11.25
N PRO A 49 -11.37 20.76 12.42
CA PRO A 49 -11.11 19.32 12.48
C PRO A 49 -12.14 18.48 11.70
N GLU A 50 -13.40 18.90 11.69
CA GLU A 50 -14.47 18.23 10.95
C GLU A 50 -14.29 18.37 9.43
N GLU A 51 -14.02 19.57 8.92
CA GLU A 51 -13.75 19.80 7.49
C GLU A 51 -12.50 19.06 7.01
N PHE A 52 -11.53 18.83 7.89
CA PHE A 52 -10.30 18.11 7.56
C PHE A 52 -10.43 16.58 7.69
N TYR A 53 -11.55 16.09 8.23
CA TYR A 53 -11.71 14.69 8.62
C TYR A 53 -11.76 13.72 7.43
N GLU A 54 -12.13 14.19 6.23
CA GLU A 54 -12.11 13.37 5.01
C GLU A 54 -10.71 12.74 4.76
N ARG A 55 -9.65 13.40 5.23
CA ARG A 55 -8.26 12.94 5.11
C ARG A 55 -7.84 11.96 6.20
N ALA A 56 -8.70 11.65 7.17
CA ALA A 56 -8.35 10.84 8.34
C ALA A 56 -7.80 9.45 7.98
N GLY A 57 -8.17 8.92 6.80
CA GLY A 57 -7.67 7.67 6.25
C GLY A 57 -6.14 7.57 6.24
N ILE A 58 -5.40 8.67 6.05
CA ILE A 58 -3.93 8.63 5.99
C ILE A 58 -3.24 8.40 7.34
N TRP A 59 -3.98 8.42 8.46
CA TRP A 59 -3.48 8.10 9.79
C TRP A 59 -4.06 6.79 10.29
N ALA A 60 -3.21 5.80 10.55
CA ALA A 60 -3.63 4.49 11.07
C ALA A 60 -4.41 4.59 12.39
N GLU A 61 -4.24 5.66 13.16
CA GLU A 61 -4.96 5.91 14.40
C GLU A 61 -6.43 6.34 14.20
N PHE A 62 -6.78 6.85 13.01
CA PHE A 62 -8.09 7.43 12.67
C PHE A 62 -8.69 6.91 11.36
N GLY A 63 -8.01 5.99 10.69
CA GLY A 63 -8.47 5.30 9.50
C GLY A 63 -8.57 3.79 9.70
N LYS A 64 -9.00 3.10 8.65
CA LYS A 64 -9.03 1.65 8.53
C LYS A 64 -8.64 1.21 7.12
N ILE A 65 -8.06 0.03 7.01
CA ILE A 65 -7.76 -0.61 5.72
C ILE A 65 -9.05 -1.26 5.19
N VAL A 66 -9.39 -0.96 3.94
CA VAL A 66 -10.54 -1.55 3.23
C VAL A 66 -10.14 -2.50 2.12
N CYS A 67 -8.92 -2.36 1.62
CA CYS A 67 -8.34 -3.28 0.62
C CYS A 67 -6.83 -3.40 0.84
N ILE A 68 -6.30 -4.60 0.67
CA ILE A 68 -4.88 -4.85 0.44
C ILE A 68 -4.79 -5.64 -0.86
N SER A 69 -4.14 -5.09 -1.88
CA SER A 69 -3.81 -5.84 -3.09
C SER A 69 -2.35 -6.27 -3.04
N VAL A 70 -2.07 -7.47 -3.53
CA VAL A 70 -0.71 -7.99 -3.63
C VAL A 70 -0.46 -8.60 -5.00
N GLY A 71 0.80 -8.57 -5.41
CA GLY A 71 1.27 -9.09 -6.68
C GLY A 71 2.59 -9.84 -6.53
N PHE A 72 2.75 -10.97 -7.18
CA PHE A 72 4.00 -11.73 -7.13
C PHE A 72 4.25 -12.52 -8.41
N PHE A 73 5.53 -12.71 -8.74
CA PHE A 73 5.92 -13.54 -9.88
C PHE A 73 5.90 -15.02 -9.50
N ASN A 74 5.18 -15.82 -10.29
CA ASN A 74 5.11 -17.27 -10.17
C ASN A 74 5.37 -17.91 -11.55
N PRO A 75 6.61 -17.82 -12.06
CA PRO A 75 6.94 -18.24 -13.42
C PRO A 75 6.60 -19.71 -13.65
N LYS A 76 6.04 -20.01 -14.83
CA LYS A 76 5.75 -21.38 -15.28
C LYS A 76 6.70 -21.74 -16.42
N GLY A 77 7.82 -22.37 -16.09
CA GLY A 77 8.86 -22.65 -17.08
C GLY A 77 9.58 -21.36 -17.50
N SER A 78 9.55 -21.03 -18.79
CA SER A 78 10.18 -19.82 -19.34
C SER A 78 9.27 -18.59 -19.39
N GLU A 79 7.98 -18.75 -19.15
CA GLU A 79 7.00 -17.66 -19.19
C GLU A 79 6.86 -17.00 -17.81
N ARG A 80 6.89 -15.66 -17.76
CA ARG A 80 6.56 -14.94 -16.53
C ARG A 80 5.05 -15.02 -16.33
N ASN A 81 4.66 -15.17 -15.07
CA ASN A 81 3.26 -15.06 -14.66
C ASN A 81 3.23 -14.20 -13.40
N PHE A 82 2.56 -13.07 -13.47
CA PHE A 82 2.35 -12.15 -12.36
C PHE A 82 0.95 -12.38 -11.80
N ARG A 83 0.89 -12.89 -10.57
CA ARG A 83 -0.38 -13.20 -9.91
C ARG A 83 -0.79 -12.07 -8.99
N LEU A 84 -2.02 -11.60 -9.18
CA LEU A 84 -2.69 -10.69 -8.27
C LEU A 84 -3.58 -11.46 -7.30
N LYS A 85 -3.68 -10.92 -6.09
CA LYS A 85 -4.65 -11.32 -5.07
C LYS A 85 -5.03 -10.09 -4.26
N SER A 86 -6.31 -9.97 -3.93
CA SER A 86 -6.84 -8.84 -3.17
C SER A 86 -7.57 -9.33 -1.92
N PHE A 87 -7.36 -8.64 -0.81
CA PHE A 87 -8.00 -8.88 0.48
C PHE A 87 -8.94 -7.70 0.79
N TYR A 88 -10.22 -7.98 1.02
CA TYR A 88 -11.25 -6.98 1.28
C TYR A 88 -12.33 -7.57 2.20
N GLY A 89 -13.16 -6.71 2.79
CA GLY A 89 -14.17 -7.10 3.79
C GLY A 89 -13.92 -6.44 5.14
N GLU A 90 -14.12 -7.16 6.23
CA GLU A 90 -13.85 -6.65 7.57
C GLU A 90 -12.33 -6.55 7.81
N GLU A 91 -11.87 -5.39 8.32
CA GLU A 91 -10.43 -5.09 8.43
C GLU A 91 -9.66 -6.16 9.22
N ASN A 92 -10.25 -6.71 10.29
CA ASN A 92 -9.60 -7.76 11.07
C ASN A 92 -9.37 -9.04 10.25
N GLU A 93 -10.30 -9.40 9.36
CA GLU A 93 -10.16 -10.56 8.46
C GLU A 93 -9.10 -10.29 7.40
N ILE A 94 -9.14 -9.11 6.77
CA ILE A 94 -8.11 -8.65 5.81
C ILE A 94 -6.71 -8.81 6.40
N LEU A 95 -6.51 -8.30 7.63
CA LEU A 95 -5.21 -8.33 8.30
C LEU A 95 -4.75 -9.75 8.66
N ILE A 96 -5.66 -10.61 9.10
CA ILE A 96 -5.35 -12.02 9.42
C ILE A 96 -4.97 -12.78 8.16
N GLU A 97 -5.72 -12.63 7.07
CA GLU A 97 -5.43 -13.31 5.81
C GLU A 97 -4.12 -12.83 5.18
N PHE A 98 -3.87 -11.52 5.21
CA PHE A 98 -2.59 -10.97 4.78
C PHE A 98 -1.43 -11.47 5.64
N LYS A 99 -1.61 -11.56 6.97
CA LYS A 99 -0.62 -12.16 7.86
C LYS A 99 -0.31 -13.61 7.49
N HIS A 100 -1.32 -14.44 7.22
CA HIS A 100 -1.11 -15.82 6.77
C HIS A 100 -0.33 -15.89 5.46
N LEU A 101 -0.64 -15.02 4.48
CA LEU A 101 0.15 -14.94 3.24
C LEU A 101 1.65 -14.71 3.55
N LEU A 102 1.95 -13.78 4.47
CA LEU A 102 3.32 -13.46 4.84
C LEU A 102 4.02 -14.62 5.55
N GLU A 103 3.34 -15.29 6.49
CA GLU A 103 3.90 -16.37 7.30
C GLU A 103 4.04 -17.69 6.54
N ASP A 104 3.12 -17.98 5.61
CA ASP A 104 3.08 -19.26 4.89
C ASP A 104 3.91 -19.22 3.61
N TYR A 105 3.94 -18.08 2.91
CA TYR A 105 4.54 -17.98 1.58
C TYR A 105 5.71 -17.00 1.51
N PHE A 106 5.65 -15.87 2.22
CA PHE A 106 6.66 -14.80 2.15
C PHE A 106 7.57 -14.68 3.40
N PHE A 107 7.80 -15.77 4.12
CA PHE A 107 8.54 -15.75 5.40
C PHE A 107 10.07 -15.86 5.28
N LYS A 108 10.61 -16.49 4.23
CA LYS A 108 12.04 -16.80 4.12
C LYS A 108 12.93 -15.54 4.08
N PRO A 109 14.21 -15.61 4.50
CA PRO A 109 15.10 -14.45 4.55
C PRO A 109 15.24 -13.69 3.22
N GLN A 110 15.24 -14.40 2.08
CA GLN A 110 15.34 -13.79 0.76
C GLN A 110 14.06 -13.09 0.28
N HIS A 111 12.92 -13.36 0.93
CA HIS A 111 11.65 -12.74 0.55
C HIS A 111 11.60 -11.27 0.97
N LEU A 112 11.13 -10.41 0.07
CA LEU A 112 11.06 -8.97 0.25
C LEU A 112 9.64 -8.49 -0.01
N LEU A 113 9.21 -7.47 0.74
CA LEU A 113 8.00 -6.71 0.41
C LEU A 113 8.39 -5.49 -0.42
N CYS A 114 7.58 -5.13 -1.41
CA CYS A 114 7.81 -3.97 -2.26
C CYS A 114 6.55 -3.13 -2.41
N ALA A 115 6.67 -1.83 -2.19
CA ALA A 115 5.58 -0.87 -2.36
C ALA A 115 6.14 0.44 -2.93
N HIS A 116 5.27 1.41 -3.21
CA HIS A 116 5.67 2.78 -3.55
C HIS A 116 5.45 3.70 -2.35
N ASN A 117 6.52 4.26 -1.79
CA ASN A 117 6.48 4.99 -0.52
C ASN A 117 6.02 4.14 0.70
N GLY A 118 6.01 2.82 0.58
CA GLY A 118 5.49 1.94 1.63
C GLY A 118 6.34 1.87 2.89
N LYS A 119 7.62 2.28 2.86
CA LYS A 119 8.40 2.43 4.09
C LYS A 119 7.91 3.57 4.97
N GLU A 120 7.33 4.61 4.38
CA GLU A 120 6.77 5.75 5.08
C GLU A 120 5.25 5.64 5.28
N PHE A 121 4.58 4.76 4.53
CA PHE A 121 3.12 4.59 4.57
C PHE A 121 2.67 3.15 4.82
N ASP A 122 2.62 2.30 3.79
CA ASP A 122 1.97 0.97 3.81
C ASP A 122 2.42 0.07 4.97
N PHE A 123 3.72 -0.22 5.07
CA PHE A 123 4.24 -1.16 6.06
C PHE A 123 3.99 -0.70 7.51
N PRO A 124 4.30 0.55 7.91
CA PRO A 124 3.97 1.01 9.24
C PRO A 124 2.46 1.14 9.46
N TYR A 125 1.65 1.43 8.44
CA TYR A 125 0.20 1.50 8.56
C TYR A 125 -0.39 0.12 8.88
N ILE A 126 -0.07 -0.91 8.09
CA ILE A 126 -0.49 -2.29 8.32
C ILE A 126 -0.06 -2.75 9.72
N ALA A 127 1.19 -2.52 10.10
CA ALA A 127 1.69 -2.93 11.42
C ALA A 127 0.92 -2.25 12.56
N ARG A 128 0.64 -0.95 12.45
CA ARG A 128 -0.16 -0.22 13.46
C ARG A 128 -1.58 -0.76 13.53
N ARG A 129 -2.24 -1.02 12.39
CA ARG A 129 -3.60 -1.58 12.37
C ARG A 129 -3.65 -2.98 12.94
N MET A 130 -2.66 -3.84 12.66
CA MET A 130 -2.53 -5.15 13.32
C MET A 130 -2.47 -5.00 14.84
N LEU A 131 -1.64 -4.10 15.36
CA LEU A 131 -1.54 -3.87 16.81
C LEU A 131 -2.84 -3.31 17.41
N ILE A 132 -3.54 -2.42 16.71
CA ILE A 132 -4.83 -1.87 17.13
C ILE A 132 -5.89 -2.98 17.25
N HIS A 133 -5.86 -3.97 16.35
CA HIS A 133 -6.74 -5.14 16.38
C HIS A 133 -6.23 -6.29 17.25
N GLY A 134 -5.11 -6.13 17.96
CA GLY A 134 -4.54 -7.17 18.82
C GLY A 134 -3.92 -8.35 18.05
N ILE A 135 -3.61 -8.16 16.77
CA ILE A 135 -2.97 -9.15 15.90
C ILE A 135 -1.45 -9.08 16.07
N ALA A 136 -0.82 -10.24 16.28
CA ALA A 136 0.63 -10.34 16.37
C ALA A 136 1.30 -10.02 15.02
N LEU A 137 2.38 -9.24 15.05
CA LEU A 137 3.09 -8.83 13.85
C LEU A 137 3.85 -10.01 13.22
N PRO A 138 3.70 -10.27 11.91
CA PRO A 138 4.57 -11.20 11.20
C PRO A 138 6.00 -10.66 11.16
N GLU A 139 7.00 -11.55 11.05
CA GLU A 139 8.42 -11.17 11.11
C GLU A 139 8.79 -10.10 10.06
N LYS A 140 8.15 -10.15 8.87
CA LYS A 140 8.37 -9.19 7.79
C LYS A 140 7.90 -7.77 8.10
N LEU A 141 7.03 -7.57 9.09
CA LEU A 141 6.59 -6.25 9.55
C LEU A 141 7.19 -5.85 10.91
N ASN A 142 7.87 -6.77 11.60
CA ASN A 142 8.53 -6.51 12.87
C ASN A 142 9.92 -5.90 12.66
N LEU A 143 9.99 -4.57 12.53
CA LEU A 143 11.22 -3.84 12.22
C LEU A 143 11.98 -3.31 13.45
N PHE A 144 11.45 -3.50 14.66
CA PHE A 144 12.06 -2.95 15.86
C PHE A 144 13.48 -3.50 16.07
N GLY A 145 14.47 -2.60 16.20
CA GLY A 145 15.87 -2.96 16.42
C GLY A 145 16.62 -3.48 15.17
N LYS A 146 15.95 -3.62 14.02
CA LYS A 146 16.62 -3.97 12.76
C LYS A 146 17.44 -2.80 12.23
N LYS A 147 18.63 -3.08 11.73
CA LYS A 147 19.46 -2.11 11.01
C LYS A 147 18.89 -1.90 9.60
N PRO A 148 19.19 -0.76 8.94
CA PRO A 148 18.62 -0.46 7.62
C PRO A 148 18.81 -1.56 6.56
N TRP A 149 19.93 -2.29 6.60
CA TRP A 149 20.22 -3.40 5.67
C TRP A 149 19.58 -4.75 6.05
N GLU A 150 18.97 -4.85 7.23
CA GLU A 150 18.22 -6.03 7.69
C GLU A 150 16.72 -5.90 7.41
N VAL A 151 16.27 -4.71 6.97
CA VAL A 151 14.87 -4.42 6.64
C VAL A 151 14.51 -5.14 5.34
N PRO A 152 13.53 -6.07 5.34
CA PRO A 152 13.18 -6.87 4.17
C PRO A 152 12.23 -6.12 3.22
N HIS A 153 12.39 -4.80 3.08
CA HIS A 153 11.48 -3.94 2.33
C HIS A 153 12.21 -3.18 1.21
N LEU A 154 11.63 -3.24 0.03
CA LEU A 154 11.95 -2.43 -1.13
C LEU A 154 10.91 -1.32 -1.26
N ASP A 155 11.36 -0.14 -1.68
CA ASP A 155 10.50 1.01 -1.89
C ASP A 155 10.85 1.64 -3.23
N THR A 156 9.91 1.65 -4.17
CA THR A 156 10.19 2.14 -5.53
C THR A 156 10.44 3.64 -5.56
N LEU A 157 9.89 4.42 -4.62
CA LEU A 157 10.22 5.84 -4.47
C LEU A 157 11.65 6.02 -3.94
N GLU A 158 12.07 5.19 -2.99
CA GLU A 158 13.46 5.21 -2.50
C GLU A 158 14.46 4.80 -3.60
N LEU A 159 14.12 3.81 -4.42
CA LEU A 159 14.93 3.40 -5.57
C LEU A 159 15.01 4.52 -6.62
N TRP A 160 13.93 5.26 -6.83
CA TRP A 160 13.86 6.37 -7.79
C TRP A 160 14.61 7.62 -7.32
N LYS A 161 14.60 7.92 -6.02
CA LYS A 161 15.10 9.22 -5.55
C LYS A 161 16.61 9.40 -5.66
N PHE A 162 17.39 8.32 -5.87
CA PHE A 162 18.86 8.35 -6.00
C PHE A 162 19.57 9.18 -4.90
N GLY A 163 19.01 9.22 -3.70
CA GLY A 163 19.51 10.00 -2.57
C GLY A 163 18.94 11.43 -2.43
N ASP A 164 18.00 11.84 -3.29
CA ASP A 164 17.19 13.05 -3.08
C ASP A 164 16.13 12.78 -1.99
N TYR A 165 16.08 13.64 -0.98
CA TYR A 165 15.12 13.55 0.12
C TYR A 165 14.11 14.71 0.14
N LYS A 166 14.17 15.60 -0.86
CA LYS A 166 13.37 16.83 -0.87
C LYS A 166 12.06 16.72 -1.64
N HIS A 167 12.03 15.86 -2.66
CA HIS A 167 10.92 15.84 -3.61
C HIS A 167 10.25 14.47 -3.63
N TYR A 168 9.01 14.44 -3.16
CA TYR A 168 8.12 13.29 -3.36
C TYR A 168 7.74 13.18 -4.85
N THR A 169 7.77 11.96 -5.38
CA THR A 169 7.30 11.64 -6.73
C THR A 169 6.19 10.61 -6.59
N SER A 170 4.96 10.93 -7.03
CA SER A 170 3.85 9.97 -6.98
C SER A 170 4.05 8.82 -7.97
N LEU A 171 3.41 7.67 -7.70
CA LEU A 171 3.41 6.53 -8.61
C LEU A 171 2.89 6.90 -10.00
N LYS A 172 1.83 7.72 -10.05
CA LYS A 172 1.27 8.27 -11.29
C LYS A 172 2.26 9.12 -12.09
N LEU A 173 3.01 10.00 -11.42
CA LEU A 173 4.02 10.81 -12.10
C LEU A 173 5.20 9.93 -12.57
N LEU A 174 5.60 8.97 -11.74
CA LEU A 174 6.72 8.09 -12.04
C LEU A 174 6.43 7.17 -13.23
N THR A 175 5.23 6.58 -13.30
CA THR A 175 4.79 5.74 -14.42
C THR A 175 4.75 6.51 -15.74
N GLU A 176 4.24 7.74 -15.74
CA GLU A 176 4.23 8.62 -16.91
C GLU A 176 5.66 8.91 -17.42
N ILE A 177 6.56 9.34 -16.53
CA ILE A 177 7.96 9.65 -16.89
C ILE A 177 8.69 8.42 -17.41
N LEU A 178 8.42 7.27 -16.81
CA LEU A 178 9.01 5.99 -17.21
C LEU A 178 8.31 5.34 -18.40
N GLN A 179 7.32 5.99 -19.03
CA GLN A 179 6.57 5.45 -20.17
C GLN A 179 6.04 4.03 -19.88
N ILE A 180 5.49 3.86 -18.68
CA ILE A 180 4.78 2.66 -18.28
C ILE A 180 3.31 2.90 -18.63
N PRO A 181 2.67 2.05 -19.45
CA PRO A 181 1.25 2.15 -19.70
C PRO A 181 0.52 2.02 -18.36
N SER A 182 -0.07 3.12 -17.90
CA SER A 182 -1.02 3.06 -16.80
C SER A 182 -2.43 3.06 -17.39
N PRO A 183 -3.32 2.19 -16.90
CA PRO A 183 -4.75 2.38 -17.15
C PRO A 183 -5.13 3.80 -16.75
N LYS A 184 -6.00 4.46 -17.51
CA LYS A 184 -6.62 5.69 -17.00
C LYS A 184 -7.48 5.28 -15.81
N ASP A 185 -7.05 5.65 -14.60
CA ASP A 185 -7.87 5.46 -13.43
C ASP A 185 -9.00 6.48 -13.40
N ASP A 186 -10.16 5.98 -13.04
CA ASP A 186 -11.38 6.76 -12.89
C ASP A 186 -11.51 7.32 -11.47
N ILE A 187 -10.63 6.92 -10.54
CA ILE A 187 -10.47 7.46 -9.20
C ILE A 187 -8.99 7.71 -8.85
N ASP A 188 -8.75 8.53 -7.84
CA ASP A 188 -7.47 8.64 -7.14
C ASP A 188 -7.64 8.42 -5.62
N GLY A 189 -6.52 8.32 -4.88
CA GLY A 189 -6.51 8.05 -3.44
C GLY A 189 -7.35 9.03 -2.59
N SER A 190 -7.61 10.25 -3.06
CA SER A 190 -8.49 11.19 -2.32
C SER A 190 -9.98 10.84 -2.44
N GLN A 191 -10.35 10.05 -3.45
CA GLN A 191 -11.73 9.68 -3.75
C GLN A 191 -12.15 8.35 -3.11
N VAL A 192 -11.20 7.54 -2.63
CA VAL A 192 -11.43 6.19 -2.08
C VAL A 192 -12.45 6.20 -0.94
N ALA A 193 -12.41 7.20 -0.05
CA ALA A 193 -13.38 7.33 1.04
C ALA A 193 -14.82 7.53 0.53
N ALA A 194 -15.01 8.36 -0.50
CA ALA A 194 -16.32 8.59 -1.11
C ALA A 194 -16.83 7.34 -1.83
N VAL A 195 -15.95 6.65 -2.57
CA VAL A 195 -16.29 5.39 -3.25
C VAL A 195 -16.71 4.31 -2.24
N PHE A 196 -16.01 4.23 -1.11
CA PHE A 196 -16.33 3.26 -0.07
C PHE A 196 -17.65 3.59 0.65
N TYR A 197 -17.81 4.82 1.15
CA TYR A 197 -18.91 5.17 2.04
C TYR A 197 -20.18 5.64 1.34
N GLU A 198 -20.06 6.29 0.18
CA GLU A 198 -21.20 6.87 -0.53
C GLU A 198 -21.65 5.97 -1.68
N GLU A 199 -20.69 5.54 -2.51
CA GLU A 199 -20.99 4.67 -3.65
C GLU A 199 -21.16 3.19 -3.24
N ASN A 200 -20.61 2.78 -2.08
CA ASN A 200 -20.59 1.39 -1.62
C ASN A 200 -19.99 0.43 -2.66
N ASN A 201 -18.92 0.87 -3.33
CA ASN A 201 -18.35 0.18 -4.48
C ASN A 201 -16.94 -0.33 -4.19
N ILE A 202 -16.85 -1.40 -3.40
CA ILE A 202 -15.56 -2.01 -3.04
C ILE A 202 -14.82 -2.58 -4.25
N ASP A 203 -15.54 -3.10 -5.25
CA ASP A 203 -14.95 -3.67 -6.46
C ASP A 203 -14.12 -2.63 -7.23
N ARG A 204 -14.59 -1.38 -7.27
CA ARG A 204 -13.88 -0.25 -7.89
C ARG A 204 -12.57 0.08 -7.15
N ILE A 205 -12.58 -0.03 -5.82
CA ILE A 205 -11.38 0.16 -4.98
C ILE A 205 -10.38 -0.99 -5.19
N ILE A 206 -10.87 -2.23 -5.27
CA ILE A 206 -10.03 -3.41 -5.55
C ILE A 206 -9.32 -3.25 -6.89
N VAL A 207 -10.06 -2.91 -7.95
CA VAL A 207 -9.48 -2.70 -9.28
C VAL A 207 -8.45 -1.58 -9.28
N TYR A 208 -8.69 -0.49 -8.55
CA TYR A 208 -7.73 0.60 -8.40
C TYR A 208 -6.44 0.13 -7.72
N CYS A 209 -6.55 -0.53 -6.56
CA CYS A 209 -5.41 -1.02 -5.79
C CYS A 209 -4.60 -2.10 -6.56
N GLU A 210 -5.28 -3.01 -7.29
CA GLU A 210 -4.62 -4.00 -8.14
C GLU A 210 -3.78 -3.37 -9.25
N LYS A 211 -4.27 -2.27 -9.86
CA LYS A 211 -3.53 -1.54 -10.87
C LYS A 211 -2.32 -0.82 -10.29
N ASP A 212 -2.43 -0.26 -9.08
CA ASP A 212 -1.28 0.33 -8.40
C ASP A 212 -0.22 -0.74 -8.11
N VAL A 213 -0.61 -1.95 -7.68
CA VAL A 213 0.32 -3.09 -7.54
C VAL A 213 1.01 -3.45 -8.86
N ILE A 214 0.27 -3.52 -9.98
CA ILE A 214 0.86 -3.76 -11.31
C ILE A 214 1.85 -2.63 -11.63
N ALA A 215 1.46 -1.37 -11.44
CA ALA A 215 2.30 -0.21 -11.72
C ALA A 215 3.60 -0.24 -10.89
N ILE A 216 3.54 -0.61 -9.62
CA ILE A 216 4.74 -0.79 -8.76
C ILE A 216 5.66 -1.87 -9.34
N ALA A 217 5.11 -3.01 -9.75
CA ALA A 217 5.90 -4.08 -10.39
C ALA A 217 6.53 -3.62 -11.71
N GLN A 218 5.78 -2.90 -12.55
CA GLN A 218 6.27 -2.34 -13.81
C GLN A 218 7.38 -1.29 -13.60
N VAL A 219 7.24 -0.43 -12.59
CA VAL A 219 8.28 0.52 -12.18
C VAL A 219 9.53 -0.24 -11.77
N PHE A 220 9.38 -1.30 -10.96
CA PHE A 220 10.52 -2.11 -10.54
C PHE A 220 11.23 -2.78 -11.72
N LEU A 221 10.49 -3.34 -12.68
CA LEU A 221 11.05 -3.89 -13.93
C LEU A 221 11.77 -2.82 -14.74
N ARG A 222 11.19 -1.62 -14.88
CA ARG A 222 11.81 -0.53 -15.62
C ARG A 222 13.09 -0.02 -14.96
N LEU A 223 13.13 0.05 -13.63
CA LEU A 223 14.35 0.38 -12.87
C LEU A 223 15.43 -0.70 -13.02
N ARG A 224 15.02 -1.95 -13.32
CA ARG A 224 15.91 -3.04 -13.71
C ARG A 224 16.21 -3.09 -15.21
N GLN A 225 15.70 -2.16 -16.02
CA GLN A 225 15.85 -2.17 -17.47
C GLN A 225 15.39 -3.51 -18.10
N GLU A 226 14.35 -4.12 -17.53
CA GLU A 226 13.71 -5.33 -18.04
C GLU A 226 12.44 -4.96 -18.82
N GLU A 227 11.98 -5.86 -19.67
CA GLU A 227 10.71 -5.70 -20.39
C GLU A 227 9.55 -5.63 -19.40
N LEU A 228 8.56 -4.78 -19.71
CA LEU A 228 7.34 -4.69 -18.93
C LEU A 228 6.54 -6.00 -18.99
N LEU A 229 5.68 -6.22 -18.01
CA LEU A 229 4.63 -7.24 -18.09
C LEU A 229 3.65 -6.90 -19.21
N GLU A 230 3.28 -7.91 -19.98
CA GLU A 230 2.15 -7.88 -20.91
C GLU A 230 0.86 -8.36 -20.23
N ASP A 231 -0.30 -7.96 -20.75
CA ASP A 231 -1.61 -8.29 -20.16
C ASP A 231 -1.82 -9.80 -19.97
N HIS A 232 -1.32 -10.62 -20.89
CA HIS A 232 -1.44 -12.08 -20.81
C HIS A 232 -0.58 -12.71 -19.71
N GLU A 233 0.44 -12.00 -19.23
CA GLU A 233 1.30 -12.43 -18.12
C GLU A 233 0.62 -12.16 -16.76
N ILE A 234 -0.41 -11.31 -16.71
CA ILE A 234 -1.10 -10.89 -15.49
C ILE A 234 -2.36 -11.75 -15.27
N THR A 235 -2.47 -12.34 -14.07
CA THR A 235 -3.63 -13.16 -13.70
C THR A 235 -4.12 -12.82 -12.30
N THR A 236 -5.41 -12.53 -12.16
CA THR A 236 -6.06 -12.26 -10.85
C THR A 236 -6.60 -13.56 -10.25
N THR A 237 -6.49 -13.70 -8.92
CA THR A 237 -6.91 -14.88 -8.14
C THR A 237 -7.75 -14.51 -6.95
#